data_AF-A0A2Z5X5C1-F1
#
_entry.id   AF-A0A2Z5X5C1-F1
#
_cell.length_a   1.000
_cell.length_b   1.000
_cell.length_c   1.000
_cell.angle_alpha   90.00
_cell.angle_beta   90.00
_cell.angle_gamma   90.00
#
_symmetry.space_group_name_H-M   'P 1'
#
loop_
_entity.id
_entity.type
_entity.pdbx_description
1 polymer ?
#
loop_
_entity_poly.entity_id
_entity_poly.type
_entity_poly.pdbx_seq_one_letter_code
_entity_poly.pdbx_strand_id
1 'polypeptide(L)'
;MDKFAGITEGITDQKVISNILIGFFNDRNITVNWLQPPKIGKSGGYGEVFKYCRSRRFRKAFDDHEYVIIHIDSDISPIFNVFHQDENGKSLTPEQIIEKVIDKFRLDIGEEFYDQNASRIIFAIAVHSIECWLLPLCTQDKKSEINNCLNVLKKELPDFQEKDHKYYQSISMEYANTNSLLKLYPENPSLKIFIEQLESKNIVISEES
;
A
#
# COMPACT_ATOMS: atom_id res chain seq x y z
N MET A 1 -7.06 -18.59 -10.70
CA MET A 1 -7.73 -17.84 -9.60
C MET A 1 -6.73 -16.79 -9.14
N ASP A 2 -7.11 -15.54 -8.88
CA ASP A 2 -6.11 -14.51 -8.56
C ASP A 2 -5.37 -14.87 -7.26
N LYS A 3 -4.04 -14.94 -7.33
CA LYS A 3 -3.17 -15.25 -6.18
C LYS A 3 -3.30 -14.21 -5.06
N PHE A 4 -3.53 -12.95 -5.44
CA PHE A 4 -3.63 -11.81 -4.54
C PHE A 4 -5.04 -11.25 -4.47
N ALA A 5 -5.50 -10.95 -3.25
CA ALA A 5 -6.57 -10.00 -2.96
C ALA A 5 -5.99 -8.64 -2.62
N GLY A 6 -6.79 -7.57 -2.78
CA GLY A 6 -6.41 -6.24 -2.33
C GLY A 6 -7.56 -5.44 -1.73
N ILE A 7 -7.27 -4.71 -0.66
CA ILE A 7 -8.17 -3.79 0.04
C ILE A 7 -7.41 -2.46 0.17
N THR A 8 -7.90 -1.41 -0.47
CA THR A 8 -7.28 -0.07 -0.47
C THR A 8 -8.30 1.01 -0.14
N GLU A 9 -7.81 2.23 0.11
CA GLU A 9 -8.67 3.39 0.29
C GLU A 9 -9.26 3.84 -1.04
N GLY A 10 -8.45 3.95 -2.08
CA GLY A 10 -8.83 4.50 -3.37
C GLY A 10 -8.39 3.63 -4.56
N ILE A 11 -9.01 3.90 -5.70
CA ILE A 11 -8.64 3.25 -6.98
C ILE A 11 -7.26 3.74 -7.45
N THR A 12 -6.84 4.95 -7.07
CA THR A 12 -5.48 5.48 -7.32
C THR A 12 -4.42 4.56 -6.73
N ASP A 13 -4.58 4.15 -5.48
CA ASP A 13 -3.61 3.33 -4.75
C ASP A 13 -3.51 1.94 -5.37
N GLN A 14 -4.65 1.38 -5.82
CA GLN A 14 -4.68 0.11 -6.55
C GLN A 14 -3.77 0.16 -7.78
N LYS A 15 -3.71 1.28 -8.49
CA LYS A 15 -2.88 1.43 -9.69
C LYS A 15 -1.39 1.49 -9.36
N VAL A 16 -1.03 2.24 -8.33
CA VAL A 16 0.36 2.34 -7.86
C VAL A 16 0.85 0.98 -7.36
N ILE A 17 0.07 0.31 -6.50
CA ILE A 17 0.42 -1.02 -5.96
C ILE A 17 0.49 -2.06 -7.08
N SER A 18 -0.45 -2.05 -8.05
CA SER A 18 -0.40 -2.99 -9.18
C SER A 18 0.90 -2.87 -9.98
N ASN A 19 1.33 -1.64 -10.29
CA ASN A 19 2.59 -1.42 -11.00
C ASN A 19 3.80 -1.87 -10.18
N ILE A 20 3.81 -1.61 -8.87
CA ILE A 20 4.87 -2.10 -7.97
C ILE A 20 4.94 -3.64 -7.98
N LEU A 21 3.81 -4.33 -7.88
CA LEU A 21 3.78 -5.79 -7.91
C LEU A 21 4.29 -6.34 -9.25
N ILE A 22 3.90 -5.73 -10.37
CA ILE A 22 4.41 -6.10 -11.71
C ILE A 22 5.94 -6.02 -11.75
N GLY A 23 6.51 -4.90 -11.29
CA GLY A 23 7.97 -4.73 -11.31
C GLY A 23 8.69 -5.63 -10.31
N PHE A 24 8.13 -5.81 -9.12
CA PHE A 24 8.73 -6.63 -8.07
C PHE A 24 8.82 -8.10 -8.49
N PHE A 25 7.72 -8.65 -8.99
CA PHE A 25 7.66 -10.04 -9.45
C PHE A 25 8.19 -10.23 -10.88
N ASN A 26 8.50 -9.14 -11.58
CA ASN A 26 8.88 -9.14 -13.00
C ASN A 26 7.86 -9.90 -13.87
N ASP A 27 6.58 -9.78 -13.55
CA ASP A 27 5.48 -10.45 -14.25
C ASP A 27 4.36 -9.46 -14.55
N ARG A 28 4.10 -9.22 -15.84
CA ARG A 28 3.03 -8.33 -16.31
C ARG A 28 1.63 -8.92 -16.20
N ASN A 29 1.54 -10.23 -16.01
CA ASN A 29 0.28 -10.96 -15.87
C ASN A 29 -0.18 -11.03 -14.42
N ILE A 30 0.62 -10.55 -13.46
CA ILE A 30 0.20 -10.50 -12.07
C ILE A 30 -1.07 -9.66 -11.91
N THR A 31 -2.08 -10.26 -11.31
CA THR A 31 -3.38 -9.64 -11.06
C THR A 31 -3.66 -9.63 -9.56
N VAL A 32 -4.39 -8.60 -9.14
CA VAL A 32 -4.93 -8.48 -7.79
C VAL A 32 -6.45 -8.39 -7.91
N ASN A 33 -7.15 -9.29 -7.22
CA ASN A 33 -8.59 -9.17 -7.03
C ASN A 33 -8.88 -8.07 -6.01
N TRP A 34 -9.15 -6.85 -6.49
CA TRP A 34 -9.48 -5.71 -5.64
C TRP A 34 -10.87 -5.85 -5.01
N LEU A 35 -10.88 -6.22 -3.74
CA LEU A 35 -12.08 -6.44 -2.92
C LEU A 35 -12.71 -5.12 -2.45
N GLN A 36 -11.90 -4.08 -2.26
CA GLN A 36 -12.31 -2.75 -1.83
C GLN A 36 -11.31 -1.66 -2.28
N PRO A 37 -11.79 -0.50 -2.76
CA PRO A 37 -13.09 -0.33 -3.39
C PRO A 37 -13.23 -1.27 -4.61
N PRO A 38 -14.41 -1.86 -4.85
CA PRO A 38 -14.67 -2.56 -6.09
C PRO A 38 -14.70 -1.58 -7.28
N LYS A 39 -14.45 -2.07 -8.49
CA LYS A 39 -14.32 -1.26 -9.73
C LYS A 39 -15.49 -0.30 -10.01
N ILE A 40 -16.71 -0.53 -9.50
CA ILE A 40 -17.90 0.27 -9.81
C ILE A 40 -18.76 0.51 -8.57
N GLY A 41 -19.22 1.76 -8.42
CA GLY A 41 -20.44 2.11 -7.68
C GLY A 41 -20.34 2.19 -6.16
N LYS A 42 -19.14 2.12 -5.57
CA LYS A 42 -18.93 2.32 -4.12
C LYS A 42 -17.79 3.29 -3.85
N SER A 43 -18.02 4.19 -2.89
CA SER A 43 -16.99 5.06 -2.35
C SER A 43 -15.96 4.24 -1.59
N GLY A 44 -14.70 4.64 -1.72
CA GLY A 44 -13.58 4.13 -0.92
C GLY A 44 -13.38 4.92 0.37
N GLY A 45 -12.17 4.84 0.91
CA GLY A 45 -11.69 5.56 2.09
C GLY A 45 -11.35 4.64 3.26
N TYR A 46 -10.53 5.12 4.18
CA TYR A 46 -10.06 4.40 5.37
C TYR A 46 -11.18 3.66 6.13
N GLY A 47 -12.35 4.30 6.31
CA GLY A 47 -13.46 3.72 7.06
C GLY A 47 -13.97 2.41 6.44
N GLU A 48 -13.99 2.32 5.11
CA GLU A 48 -14.38 1.10 4.40
C GLU A 48 -13.27 0.03 4.44
N VAL A 49 -11.98 0.42 4.48
CA VAL A 49 -10.86 -0.51 4.68
C VAL A 49 -11.00 -1.23 6.03
N PHE A 50 -11.14 -0.48 7.12
CA PHE A 50 -11.33 -1.05 8.46
C PHE A 50 -12.61 -1.88 8.56
N LYS A 51 -13.72 -1.38 8.02
CA LYS A 51 -14.99 -2.11 7.98
C LYS A 51 -14.87 -3.43 7.20
N TYR A 52 -14.13 -3.46 6.10
CA TYR A 52 -13.89 -4.68 5.36
C TYR A 52 -13.07 -5.67 6.19
N CYS A 53 -11.96 -5.22 6.80
CA CYS A 53 -11.09 -6.07 7.63
C CYS A 53 -11.82 -6.69 8.83
N ARG A 54 -12.81 -5.98 9.41
CA ARG A 54 -13.70 -6.51 10.46
C ARG A 54 -14.75 -7.51 9.97
N SER A 55 -14.92 -7.67 8.66
CA SER A 55 -16.06 -8.40 8.10
C SER A 55 -15.78 -9.90 7.93
N ARG A 56 -16.86 -10.69 7.86
CA ARG A 56 -16.77 -12.10 7.45
C ARG A 56 -16.24 -12.29 6.03
N ARG A 57 -16.38 -11.27 5.16
CA ARG A 57 -15.87 -11.31 3.78
C ARG A 57 -14.35 -11.27 3.74
N PHE A 58 -13.71 -10.51 4.64
CA PHE A 58 -12.26 -10.53 4.79
C PHE A 58 -11.76 -11.92 5.13
N ARG A 59 -12.39 -12.58 6.11
CA ARG A 59 -12.04 -13.95 6.49
C ARG A 59 -12.20 -14.94 5.34
N LYS A 60 -13.30 -14.81 4.58
CA LYS A 60 -13.58 -15.64 3.41
C LYS A 60 -12.59 -15.43 2.25
N ALA A 61 -11.95 -14.26 2.14
CA ALA A 61 -10.98 -14.00 1.08
C ALA A 61 -9.79 -14.97 1.12
N PHE A 62 -9.46 -15.50 2.31
CA PHE A 62 -8.41 -16.49 2.51
C PHE A 62 -8.80 -17.91 2.05
N ASP A 63 -10.07 -18.17 1.73
CA ASP A 63 -10.48 -19.43 1.10
C ASP A 63 -10.06 -19.45 -0.37
N ASP A 64 -10.14 -18.28 -1.02
CA ASP A 64 -10.03 -18.16 -2.46
C ASP A 64 -8.67 -17.58 -2.89
N HIS A 65 -7.91 -16.91 -2.03
CA HIS A 65 -6.70 -16.17 -2.45
C HIS A 65 -5.54 -16.50 -1.51
N GLU A 66 -4.33 -16.65 -2.04
CA GLU A 66 -3.16 -17.01 -1.23
C GLU A 66 -2.74 -15.87 -0.29
N TYR A 67 -2.75 -14.64 -0.79
CA TYR A 67 -2.33 -13.45 -0.07
C TYR A 67 -3.38 -12.33 -0.14
N VAL A 68 -3.46 -11.51 0.92
CA VAL A 68 -4.32 -10.33 0.98
C VAL A 68 -3.46 -9.09 1.27
N ILE A 69 -3.49 -8.13 0.35
CA ILE A 69 -2.82 -6.84 0.48
C ILE A 69 -3.78 -5.84 1.10
N ILE A 70 -3.36 -5.17 2.16
CA ILE A 70 -4.12 -4.12 2.85
C ILE A 70 -3.34 -2.81 2.72
N HIS A 71 -3.91 -1.84 2.03
CA HIS A 71 -3.38 -0.49 1.90
C HIS A 71 -4.14 0.51 2.76
N ILE A 72 -3.39 1.41 3.37
CA ILE A 72 -3.90 2.56 4.13
C ILE A 72 -2.86 3.67 4.05
N ASP A 73 -3.34 4.91 3.95
CA ASP A 73 -2.52 6.10 4.16
C ASP A 73 -2.46 6.38 5.68
N SER A 74 -1.28 6.68 6.22
CA SER A 74 -1.15 6.85 7.66
C SER A 74 -1.53 8.25 8.14
N ASP A 75 -1.84 9.22 7.28
CA ASP A 75 -2.28 10.57 7.66
C ASP A 75 -3.57 10.56 8.50
N ILE A 76 -4.46 9.62 8.25
CA ILE A 76 -5.71 9.42 9.00
C ILE A 76 -5.53 8.64 10.30
N SER A 77 -4.34 8.13 10.58
CA SER A 77 -4.08 7.28 11.76
C SER A 77 -4.37 7.90 13.13
N PRO A 78 -4.25 9.24 13.34
CA PRO A 78 -4.69 9.86 14.58
C PRO A 78 -6.18 9.65 14.88
N ILE A 79 -7.02 9.47 13.86
CA ILE A 79 -8.47 9.21 14.01
C ILE A 79 -8.73 7.89 14.75
N PHE A 80 -7.81 6.92 14.64
CA PHE A 80 -7.88 5.63 15.33
C PHE A 80 -6.84 5.47 16.43
N ASN A 81 -6.39 6.59 17.02
CA ASN A 81 -5.46 6.69 18.16
C ASN A 81 -4.03 6.19 17.88
N VAL A 82 -3.59 6.27 16.62
CA VAL A 82 -2.18 6.08 16.26
C VAL A 82 -1.61 7.44 15.88
N PHE A 83 -0.86 8.05 16.79
CA PHE A 83 -0.26 9.36 16.58
C PHE A 83 1.12 9.24 15.94
N HIS A 84 1.54 10.27 15.21
CA HIS A 84 2.87 10.36 14.59
C HIS A 84 3.93 10.95 15.51
N GLN A 85 3.58 11.18 16.78
CA GLN A 85 4.48 11.67 17.81
C GLN A 85 4.38 10.77 19.05
N ASP A 86 5.47 10.67 19.80
CA ASP A 86 5.48 10.03 21.11
C ASP A 86 4.90 10.96 22.21
N GLU A 87 4.85 10.45 23.44
CA GLU A 87 4.35 11.17 24.62
C GLU A 87 5.14 12.46 24.95
N ASN A 88 6.36 12.59 24.43
CA ASN A 88 7.21 13.77 24.60
C ASN A 88 7.12 14.74 23.41
N GLY A 89 6.22 14.47 22.44
CA GLY A 89 6.03 15.28 21.24
C GLY A 89 7.10 15.05 20.15
N LYS A 90 7.97 14.04 20.30
CA LYS A 90 8.98 13.71 19.28
C LYS A 90 8.32 12.91 18.16
N SER A 91 8.60 13.27 16.91
CA SER A 91 8.10 12.53 15.74
C SER A 91 8.59 11.08 15.74
N LEU A 92 7.67 10.17 15.47
CA LEU A 92 7.95 8.75 15.26
C LEU A 92 8.62 8.52 13.91
N THR A 93 9.41 7.46 13.81
CA THR A 93 9.96 7.03 12.52
C THR A 93 8.88 6.35 11.66
N PRO A 94 9.06 6.26 10.34
CA PRO A 94 8.17 5.50 9.46
C PRO A 94 7.89 4.07 9.95
N GLU A 95 8.92 3.37 10.43
CA GLU A 95 8.82 2.01 10.96
C GLU A 95 7.88 1.95 12.18
N GLN A 96 8.04 2.89 13.12
CA GLN A 96 7.21 2.97 14.32
C GLN A 96 5.75 3.30 14.00
N ILE A 97 5.51 4.16 13.00
CA ILE A 97 4.16 4.48 12.54
C ILE A 97 3.52 3.23 11.93
N ILE A 98 4.24 2.55 11.03
CA ILE A 98 3.77 1.32 10.37
C ILE A 98 3.45 0.23 11.39
N GLU A 99 4.34 -0.02 12.36
CA GLU A 99 4.12 -1.01 13.42
C GLU A 99 2.83 -0.72 14.20
N LYS A 100 2.63 0.53 14.65
CA LYS A 100 1.41 0.92 15.37
C LYS A 100 0.14 0.80 14.52
N VAL A 101 0.22 1.09 13.22
CA VAL A 101 -0.91 0.89 12.30
C VAL A 101 -1.22 -0.60 12.14
N ILE A 102 -0.20 -1.46 12.00
CA ILE A 102 -0.36 -2.92 11.93
C ILE A 102 -1.01 -3.44 13.22
N ASP A 103 -0.57 -3.00 14.39
CA ASP A 103 -1.17 -3.36 15.67
C ASP A 103 -2.66 -3.01 15.72
N LYS A 104 -3.02 -1.83 15.20
CA LYS A 104 -4.42 -1.44 15.11
C LYS A 104 -5.23 -2.37 14.19
N PHE A 105 -4.68 -2.76 13.03
CA PHE A 105 -5.33 -3.73 12.15
C PHE A 105 -5.43 -5.12 12.77
N ARG A 106 -4.41 -5.56 13.52
CA ARG A 106 -4.43 -6.84 14.26
C ARG A 106 -5.61 -6.90 15.23
N LEU A 107 -5.84 -5.83 15.98
CA LEU A 107 -6.99 -5.71 16.88
C LEU A 107 -8.33 -5.73 16.11
N ASP A 108 -8.43 -5.00 15.00
CA ASP A 108 -9.68 -4.92 14.22
C ASP A 108 -10.00 -6.21 13.47
N ILE A 109 -8.99 -6.91 12.94
CA ILE A 109 -9.13 -8.23 12.30
C ILE A 109 -9.54 -9.29 13.36
N GLY A 110 -9.06 -9.11 14.59
CA GLY A 110 -9.12 -10.07 15.68
C GLY A 110 -7.83 -10.87 15.76
N GLU A 111 -7.15 -10.78 16.90
CA GLU A 111 -5.78 -11.26 17.10
C GLU A 111 -5.60 -12.73 16.72
N GLU A 112 -6.51 -13.61 17.15
CA GLU A 112 -6.45 -15.04 16.83
C GLU A 112 -6.44 -15.30 15.32
N PHE A 113 -7.32 -14.64 14.57
CA PHE A 113 -7.40 -14.84 13.13
C PHE A 113 -6.20 -14.22 12.41
N TYR A 114 -5.75 -13.06 12.88
CA TYR A 114 -4.56 -12.40 12.36
C TYR A 114 -3.35 -13.31 12.55
N ASP A 115 -3.09 -13.82 13.75
CA ASP A 115 -1.92 -14.64 14.06
C ASP A 115 -1.90 -15.93 13.21
N GLN A 116 -3.07 -16.54 12.97
CA GLN A 116 -3.21 -17.71 12.09
C GLN A 116 -2.93 -17.41 10.60
N ASN A 117 -3.11 -16.16 10.15
CA ASN A 117 -3.02 -15.77 8.74
C ASN A 117 -1.95 -14.69 8.48
N ALA A 118 -1.11 -14.35 9.45
CA ALA A 118 -0.16 -13.24 9.35
C ALA A 118 0.85 -13.43 8.20
N SER A 119 1.21 -14.68 7.89
CA SER A 119 2.06 -15.02 6.74
C SER A 119 1.40 -14.69 5.39
N ARG A 120 0.07 -14.59 5.34
CA ARG A 120 -0.74 -14.34 4.15
C ARG A 120 -1.24 -12.90 4.06
N ILE A 121 -1.08 -12.10 5.11
CA ILE A 121 -1.41 -10.68 5.13
C ILE A 121 -0.17 -9.86 4.79
N ILE A 122 -0.33 -8.92 3.86
CA ILE A 122 0.70 -8.00 3.39
C ILE A 122 0.15 -6.58 3.57
N PHE A 123 0.86 -5.75 4.33
CA PHE A 123 0.52 -4.35 4.56
C PHE A 123 1.30 -3.43 3.63
N ALA A 124 0.56 -2.70 2.80
CA ALA A 124 1.05 -1.59 1.99
C ALA A 124 0.70 -0.27 2.69
N ILE A 125 1.36 0.04 3.82
CA ILE A 125 1.08 1.26 4.58
C ILE A 125 1.95 2.39 4.03
N ALA A 126 1.34 3.39 3.40
CA ALA A 126 2.05 4.59 2.98
C ALA A 126 2.11 5.58 4.15
N VAL A 127 3.33 5.97 4.55
CA VAL A 127 3.48 6.94 5.65
C VAL A 127 3.07 8.31 5.15
N HIS A 128 2.06 8.87 5.83
CA HIS A 128 1.22 9.99 5.41
C HIS A 128 0.34 9.70 4.20
N SER A 129 0.90 9.50 3.00
CA SER A 129 0.06 9.19 1.83
C SER A 129 0.79 8.47 0.70
N ILE A 130 0.03 7.80 -0.17
CA ILE A 130 0.56 7.09 -1.34
C ILE A 130 1.34 8.01 -2.30
N GLU A 131 1.06 9.31 -2.32
CA GLU A 131 1.83 10.29 -3.09
C GLU A 131 3.31 10.31 -2.69
N CYS A 132 3.64 10.02 -1.43
CA CYS A 132 5.03 9.93 -0.99
C CYS A 132 5.79 8.81 -1.72
N TRP A 133 5.09 7.72 -2.09
CA TRP A 133 5.69 6.65 -2.88
C TRP A 133 5.97 7.08 -4.32
N LEU A 134 5.42 8.19 -4.80
CA LEU A 134 5.67 8.69 -6.16
C LEU A 134 6.88 9.64 -6.22
N LEU A 135 7.36 10.17 -5.09
CA LEU A 135 8.48 11.12 -5.08
C LEU A 135 9.79 10.58 -5.67
N PRO A 136 10.18 9.31 -5.46
CA PRO A 136 11.37 8.75 -6.10
C PRO A 136 11.33 8.79 -7.63
N LEU A 137 10.14 8.79 -8.23
CA LEU A 137 9.93 8.83 -9.68
C LEU A 137 10.02 10.25 -10.24
N CYS A 138 9.58 11.23 -9.46
CA CYS A 138 9.35 12.58 -9.94
C CYS A 138 10.44 13.58 -9.51
N THR A 139 11.27 13.22 -8.52
CA THR A 139 12.20 14.15 -7.87
C THR A 139 13.61 13.58 -7.81
N GLN A 140 14.63 14.45 -7.74
CA GLN A 140 16.01 14.01 -7.48
C GLN A 140 16.44 14.20 -6.03
N ASP A 141 15.93 15.22 -5.35
CA ASP A 141 16.38 15.70 -4.04
C ASP A 141 15.40 15.39 -2.89
N LYS A 142 14.16 14.97 -3.19
CA LYS A 142 13.08 14.79 -2.20
C LYS A 142 12.49 13.39 -2.15
N LYS A 143 13.24 12.40 -2.62
CA LYS A 143 12.75 11.02 -2.79
C LYS A 143 12.29 10.39 -1.47
N SER A 144 12.98 10.73 -0.38
CA SER A 144 12.71 10.23 0.97
C SER A 144 11.78 11.11 1.81
N GLU A 145 11.25 12.20 1.23
CA GLU A 145 10.33 13.07 1.96
C GLU A 145 9.01 12.33 2.22
N ILE A 146 8.47 12.54 3.42
CA ILE A 146 7.22 11.93 3.86
C ILE A 146 6.15 12.98 4.18
N ASN A 147 6.55 14.25 4.30
CA ASN A 147 5.62 15.35 4.56
C ASN A 147 5.33 16.14 3.29
N ASN A 148 4.08 16.57 3.12
CA ASN A 148 3.66 17.44 2.02
C ASN A 148 3.97 16.86 0.61
N CYS A 149 4.00 15.54 0.46
CA CYS A 149 4.36 14.87 -0.79
C CYS A 149 3.50 15.31 -1.98
N LEU A 150 2.19 15.48 -1.78
CA LEU A 150 1.29 16.01 -2.82
C LEU A 150 1.72 17.41 -3.31
N ASN A 151 2.15 18.30 -2.42
CA ASN A 151 2.60 19.63 -2.79
C ASN A 151 3.93 19.57 -3.56
N VAL A 152 4.81 18.65 -3.18
CA VAL A 152 6.06 18.39 -3.91
C VAL A 152 5.72 17.87 -5.32
N LEU A 153 4.83 16.88 -5.44
CA LEU A 153 4.39 16.36 -6.74
C LEU A 153 3.78 17.46 -7.62
N LYS A 154 2.88 18.28 -7.10
CA LYS A 154 2.28 19.41 -7.86
C LYS A 154 3.31 20.43 -8.32
N LYS A 155 4.44 20.57 -7.60
CA LYS A 155 5.53 21.46 -8.00
C LYS A 155 6.37 20.85 -9.12
N GLU A 156 6.73 19.57 -9.00
CA GLU A 156 7.57 18.86 -9.98
C GLU A 156 6.78 18.44 -11.23
N LEU A 157 5.48 18.25 -11.09
CA LEU A 157 4.52 17.92 -12.14
C LEU A 157 3.38 18.95 -12.13
N PRO A 158 3.53 20.09 -12.84
CA PRO A 158 2.51 21.15 -12.85
C PRO A 158 1.11 20.69 -13.29
N ASP A 159 1.05 19.66 -14.16
CA ASP A 159 -0.19 19.07 -14.67
C ASP A 159 -0.67 17.86 -13.83
N PHE A 160 -0.29 17.79 -12.55
CA PHE A 160 -0.67 16.67 -11.68
C PHE A 160 -2.19 16.55 -11.53
N GLN A 161 -2.73 15.40 -11.92
CA GLN A 161 -4.17 15.12 -11.86
C GLN A 161 -4.51 14.31 -10.62
N GLU A 162 -4.83 15.02 -9.54
CA GLU A 162 -5.20 14.41 -8.26
C GLU A 162 -6.46 13.56 -8.41
N LYS A 163 -6.46 12.37 -7.80
CA LYS A 163 -7.57 11.40 -7.84
C LYS A 163 -7.92 10.84 -9.23
N ASP A 164 -7.14 11.15 -10.28
CA ASP A 164 -7.26 10.47 -11.56
C ASP A 164 -6.46 9.16 -11.54
N HIS A 165 -7.17 8.04 -11.47
CA HIS A 165 -6.54 6.72 -11.41
C HIS A 165 -5.73 6.39 -12.68
N LYS A 166 -6.10 6.90 -13.86
CA LYS A 166 -5.32 6.68 -15.09
C LYS A 166 -4.02 7.47 -15.01
N TYR A 167 -4.07 8.68 -14.46
CA TYR A 167 -2.87 9.46 -14.21
C TYR A 167 -1.93 8.76 -13.22
N TYR A 168 -2.45 8.27 -12.08
CA TYR A 168 -1.66 7.52 -11.10
C TYR A 168 -1.07 6.24 -11.69
N GLN A 169 -1.84 5.53 -12.54
CA GLN A 169 -1.33 4.38 -13.29
C GLN A 169 -0.18 4.76 -14.22
N SER A 170 -0.28 5.90 -14.91
CA SER A 170 0.74 6.36 -15.85
C SER A 170 2.02 6.80 -15.14
N ILE A 171 1.92 7.63 -14.10
CA ILE A 171 3.09 8.17 -13.42
C ILE A 171 3.86 7.10 -12.64
N SER A 172 3.18 6.08 -12.13
CA SER A 172 3.81 4.95 -11.43
C SER A 172 4.25 3.81 -12.36
N MET A 173 4.09 3.95 -13.68
CA MET A 173 4.40 2.88 -14.65
C MET A 173 5.87 2.45 -14.60
N GLU A 174 6.79 3.35 -14.25
CA GLU A 174 8.20 3.03 -14.13
C GLU A 174 8.47 2.03 -12.98
N TYR A 175 7.59 1.96 -11.97
CA TYR A 175 7.65 0.89 -10.96
C TYR A 175 7.29 -0.49 -11.50
N ALA A 176 6.64 -0.59 -12.66
CA ALA A 176 6.43 -1.87 -13.35
C ALA A 176 7.71 -2.38 -14.05
N ASN A 177 8.77 -1.59 -14.09
CA ASN A 177 10.10 -2.04 -14.54
C ASN A 177 10.93 -2.48 -13.33
N THR A 178 11.32 -3.75 -13.29
CA THR A 178 12.09 -4.33 -12.17
C THR A 178 13.38 -3.58 -11.87
N ASN A 179 14.17 -3.22 -12.87
CA ASN A 179 15.44 -2.53 -12.66
C ASN A 179 15.23 -1.13 -12.05
N SER A 180 14.21 -0.43 -12.53
CA SER A 180 13.87 0.89 -12.02
C SER A 180 13.29 0.81 -10.61
N LEU A 181 12.38 -0.13 -10.35
CA LEU A 181 11.83 -0.37 -9.01
C LEU A 181 12.93 -0.67 -8.00
N LEU A 182 13.82 -1.64 -8.29
CA LEU A 182 14.92 -2.03 -7.40
C LEU A 182 15.88 -0.87 -7.06
N LYS A 183 16.01 0.10 -7.97
CA LYS A 183 16.79 1.32 -7.74
C LYS A 183 16.04 2.35 -6.90
N LEU A 184 14.73 2.48 -7.07
CA LEU A 184 13.95 3.61 -6.56
C LEU A 184 13.22 3.30 -5.25
N TYR A 185 12.77 2.07 -5.03
CA TYR A 185 12.04 1.71 -3.82
C TYR A 185 12.82 2.03 -2.53
N PRO A 186 14.16 1.85 -2.45
CA PRO A 186 14.90 2.11 -1.22
C PRO A 186 14.93 3.59 -0.82
N GLU A 187 14.61 4.49 -1.76
CA GLU A 187 14.66 5.94 -1.57
C GLU A 187 13.47 6.47 -0.76
N ASN A 188 12.35 5.73 -0.68
CA ASN A 188 11.24 6.07 0.20
C ASN A 188 11.09 5.02 1.32
N PRO A 189 11.09 5.42 2.61
CA PRO A 189 11.14 4.47 3.72
C PRO A 189 9.93 3.54 3.79
N SER A 190 8.72 4.03 3.56
CA SER A 190 7.50 3.21 3.63
C SER A 190 7.32 2.29 2.42
N LEU A 191 7.73 2.75 1.22
CA LEU A 191 7.78 1.89 0.04
C LEU A 191 8.82 0.78 0.22
N LYS A 192 9.98 1.11 0.79
CA LYS A 192 11.01 0.13 1.16
C LYS A 192 10.49 -0.95 2.08
N ILE A 193 9.80 -0.57 3.16
CA ILE A 193 9.22 -1.54 4.10
C ILE A 193 8.19 -2.44 3.40
N PHE A 194 7.39 -1.90 2.48
CA PHE A 194 6.46 -2.71 1.69
C PHE A 194 7.17 -3.74 0.81
N ILE A 195 8.23 -3.35 0.09
CA ILE A 195 9.02 -4.28 -0.75
C ILE A 195 9.71 -5.35 0.10
N GLU A 196 10.38 -4.96 1.20
CA GLU A 196 11.03 -5.91 2.12
C GLU A 196 10.01 -6.90 2.72
N GLN A 197 8.78 -6.45 2.96
CA GLN A 197 7.71 -7.33 3.39
C GLN A 197 7.33 -8.34 2.31
N LEU A 198 7.20 -7.92 1.04
CA LEU A 198 6.96 -8.84 -0.08
C LEU A 198 8.07 -9.90 -0.21
N GLU A 199 9.33 -9.48 -0.11
CA GLU A 199 10.51 -10.36 -0.14
C GLU A 199 10.44 -11.40 0.99
N SER A 200 10.12 -10.97 2.22
CA SER A 200 10.05 -11.84 3.39
C SER A 200 9.02 -12.97 3.26
N LYS A 201 8.00 -12.80 2.41
CA LYS A 201 6.96 -13.81 2.19
C LYS A 201 7.42 -14.94 1.25
N ASN A 202 8.56 -14.82 0.58
CA ASN A 202 9.09 -15.81 -0.38
C ASN A 202 8.03 -16.28 -1.40
N ILE A 203 7.27 -15.33 -1.95
CA ILE A 203 6.14 -15.62 -2.83
C ILE A 203 6.67 -16.11 -4.17
N VAL A 204 6.23 -17.30 -4.59
CA VAL A 204 6.52 -17.85 -5.92
C VAL A 204 5.35 -17.56 -6.84
N ILE A 205 5.61 -16.82 -7.93
CA ILE A 205 4.67 -16.67 -9.04
C ILE A 205 4.94 -17.85 -9.99
N SER A 206 4.06 -18.85 -9.98
CA SER A 206 4.08 -19.92 -10.97
C SER A 206 3.51 -19.38 -12.28
N GLU A 207 4.20 -19.60 -13.39
CA GLU A 207 3.58 -19.49 -14.71
C GLU A 207 2.44 -20.51 -14.76
N GLU A 208 1.18 -20.05 -14.73
CA GLU A 208 0.07 -20.92 -15.10
C GLU A 208 0.27 -21.25 -16.59
N SER A 209 0.56 -22.52 -16.85
CA SER A 209 0.69 -23.17 -18.18
C SER A 209 -0.59 -23.10 -19.00
#